data_AF-A0A2W4QHJ6-F1
#
_entry.id   AF-A0A2W4QHJ6-F1
#
_cell.length_a   1.000
_cell.length_b   1.000
_cell.length_c   1.000
_cell.angle_alpha   90.00
_cell.angle_beta   90.00
_cell.angle_gamma   90.00
#
_symmetry.space_group_name_H-M   'P 1'
#
loop_
_entity.id
_entity.type
_entity.pdbx_description
1 polymer ?
#
loop_
_entity_poly.entity_id
_entity_poly.type
_entity_poly.pdbx_seq_one_letter_code
_entity_poly.pdbx_strand_id
1 'polypeptide(L)' 'MNDKPHKACDLCGLPVETPDFPLNTVNGLKQFCCEGCQGIYQMLHEAEILGMDDAAITSGETRG' A
#
# COMPACT_ATOMS: atom_id res chain seq x y z
N MET A 1 -20.27 -24.70 7.58
CA MET A 1 -19.05 -23.88 7.70
C MET A 1 -19.27 -22.66 6.82
N ASN A 2 -19.28 -21.45 7.38
CA ASN A 2 -19.59 -20.22 6.65
C ASN A 2 -18.28 -19.65 6.11
N ASP A 3 -17.89 -20.10 4.92
CA ASP A 3 -16.68 -19.66 4.22
C ASP A 3 -16.98 -18.30 3.57
N LYS A 4 -16.87 -17.22 4.35
CA LYS A 4 -16.78 -15.89 3.76
C LYS A 4 -15.40 -15.79 3.13
N PRO A 5 -15.25 -15.42 1.85
CA PRO A 5 -13.94 -15.23 1.26
C PRO A 5 -13.25 -14.05 1.96
N HIS A 6 -12.37 -14.35 2.91
CA HIS A 6 -11.46 -13.37 3.47
C HIS A 6 -10.46 -13.02 2.38
N LYS A 7 -10.30 -11.73 2.09
CA LYS A 7 -9.32 -11.27 1.09
C LYS A 7 -7.93 -11.71 1.56
N ALA A 8 -7.12 -12.25 0.66
CA ALA A 8 -5.75 -12.63 1.00
C ALA A 8 -4.85 -11.39 1.00
N CYS A 9 -3.83 -11.41 1.87
CA CYS A 9 -2.79 -10.40 1.93
C CYS A 9 -2.00 -10.38 0.62
N ASP A 10 -1.87 -9.20 0.01
CA ASP A 10 -1.17 -9.00 -1.26
C ASP A 10 0.36 -9.24 -1.17
N LEU A 11 0.93 -9.38 0.04
CA LEU A 11 2.35 -9.70 0.24
C LEU A 11 2.59 -11.18 0.59
N CYS A 12 1.92 -11.70 1.63
CA CYS A 12 2.22 -13.03 2.20
C CYS A 12 1.15 -14.09 1.92
N GLY A 13 0.01 -13.71 1.34
CA GLY A 13 -1.10 -14.63 1.02
C GLY A 13 -1.94 -15.10 2.22
N LEU A 14 -1.65 -14.64 3.44
CA LEU A 14 -2.44 -14.96 4.64
C LEU A 14 -3.80 -14.24 4.62
N PRO A 15 -4.83 -14.77 5.30
CA PRO A 15 -6.14 -14.12 5.38
C PRO A 15 -6.04 -12.75 6.06
N VAL A 16 -6.64 -11.73 5.45
CA VAL A 16 -6.83 -10.42 6.06
C VAL A 16 -8.05 -10.50 6.98
N GLU A 17 -7.81 -10.58 8.29
CA GLU A 17 -8.87 -10.58 9.30
C GLU A 17 -9.44 -9.17 9.51
N THR A 18 -8.58 -8.15 9.39
CA THR A 18 -8.91 -6.74 9.61
C THR A 18 -8.34 -5.88 8.46
N PRO A 19 -9.17 -5.29 7.59
CA PRO A 19 -8.74 -4.52 6.43
C PRO A 19 -8.29 -3.09 6.80
N ASP A 20 -7.46 -2.94 7.82
CA ASP A 20 -7.02 -1.65 8.37
C ASP A 20 -5.76 -1.08 7.69
N PHE A 21 -5.14 -1.84 6.79
CA PHE A 21 -3.91 -1.45 6.10
C PHE A 21 -4.09 -1.37 4.57
N PRO A 22 -4.93 -0.47 4.04
CA PRO A 22 -5.01 -0.21 2.61
C PRO A 22 -3.78 0.54 2.11
N LEU A 23 -3.32 0.21 0.90
CA LEU A 23 -2.27 0.96 0.21
C LEU A 23 -2.65 1.18 -1.24
N ASN A 24 -2.73 2.44 -1.65
CA ASN A 24 -2.96 2.79 -3.05
C ASN A 24 -1.67 2.67 -3.82
N THR A 25 -1.70 1.91 -4.91
CA THR A 25 -0.58 1.78 -5.83
C THR A 25 -1.03 2.05 -7.25
N VAL A 26 -0.08 2.23 -8.17
CA VAL A 26 -0.35 2.33 -9.61
C VAL A 26 -1.09 1.10 -10.14
N ASN A 27 -0.94 -0.04 -9.46
CA ASN A 27 -1.59 -1.31 -9.75
C ASN A 27 -2.91 -1.52 -8.97
N GLY A 28 -3.46 -0.44 -8.39
CA GLY A 28 -4.71 -0.42 -7.65
C GLY A 28 -4.55 -0.57 -6.14
N LEU A 29 -5.68 -0.73 -5.45
CA LEU A 29 -5.73 -0.82 -3.99
C LEU A 29 -5.25 -2.20 -3.51
N LYS A 30 -4.16 -2.22 -2.75
CA LYS A 30 -3.62 -3.40 -2.07
C LYS A 30 -4.12 -3.47 -0.62
N GLN A 31 -4.26 -4.68 -0.10
CA GLN A 31 -4.62 -4.96 1.29
C GLN A 31 -3.65 -5.92 1.95
N PHE A 32 -3.35 -5.65 3.22
CA PHE A 32 -2.37 -6.41 3.99
C PHE A 32 -2.96 -6.90 5.30
N CYS A 33 -2.47 -8.04 5.78
CA CYS A 33 -2.91 -8.63 7.05
C CYS A 33 -2.36 -7.89 8.28
N CYS A 34 -1.30 -7.09 8.12
CA CYS A 34 -0.68 -6.31 9.19
C CYS A 34 0.15 -5.15 8.64
N GLU A 35 0.47 -4.19 9.51
CA GLU A 35 1.35 -3.05 9.21
C GLU A 35 2.73 -3.49 8.67
N GLY A 36 3.27 -4.60 9.17
CA GLY A 36 4.55 -5.14 8.71
C GLY A 36 4.54 -5.50 7.22
N CYS A 37 3.47 -6.14 6.74
CA CYS A 37 3.34 -6.47 5.32
C CYS A 37 3.17 -5.21 4.46
N GLN A 38 2.42 -4.22 4.95
CA GLN A 38 2.24 -2.95 4.27
C GLN A 38 3.57 -2.18 4.16
N GLY A 39 4.36 -2.12 5.24
CA GLY A 39 5.66 -1.43 5.26
C GLY A 39 6.70 -2.09 4.38
N ILE A 40 6.80 -3.43 4.41
CA ILE A 40 7.69 -4.18 3.51
C ILE A 40 7.29 -3.93 2.05
N TYR A 41 6.00 -3.96 1.74
CA TYR A 41 5.53 -3.68 0.39
C TYR A 41 5.90 -2.27 -0.07
N GLN A 42 5.72 -1.25 0.79
CA GLN A 42 6.15 0.12 0.49
C GLN A 42 7.66 0.22 0.23
N MET A 43 8.49 -0.51 0.98
CA MET A 43 9.94 -0.52 0.77
C MET A 43 10.35 -1.22 -0.52
N LEU A 44 9.68 -2.31 -0.89
CA LEU A 44 9.98 -3.08 -2.10
C LEU A 44 9.41 -2.45 -3.37
N HIS A 45 8.29 -1.73 -3.25
CA HIS A 45 7.50 -1.18 -4.34
C HIS A 45 7.32 0.33 -4.21
N GLU A 46 8.31 1.04 -3.68
CA GLU A 46 8.23 2.48 -3.39
C GLU A 46 7.75 3.30 -4.60
N ALA A 47 8.25 2.96 -5.78
CA ALA A 47 7.92 3.63 -7.05
C ALA A 47 6.48 3.36 -7.52
N GLU A 48 5.81 2.35 -6.96
CA GLU A 48 4.43 2.02 -7.27
C GLU A 48 3.45 2.67 -6.28
N ILE A 49 3.93 3.18 -5.14
CA ILE A 49 3.08 3.74 -4.10
C ILE A 49 2.58 5.10 -4.54
N LEU A 50 1.26 5.22 -4.64
CA LEU A 50 0.60 6.49 -4.88
C LEU A 50 0.44 7.19 -3.53
N GLY A 51 1.50 7.87 -3.10
CA GLY A 51 1.47 8.74 -1.92
C GLY A 51 0.42 9.84 -2.07
N MET A 52 -0.27 10.18 -0.97
CA MET A 52 -1.16 11.34 -0.91
C MET A 52 -0.38 12.67 -0.87
N ASP A 53 0.95 12.61 -0.98
CA ASP A 53 1.89 13.70 -0.72
C ASP A 53 2.84 14.04 -1.90
N ASP A 54 2.56 13.60 -3.13
CA ASP A 54 3.31 14.10 -4.31
C ASP A 54 2.91 15.54 -4.72
N ALA A 55 1.90 16.14 -4.08
CA ALA A 55 1.47 17.50 -4.40
C ALA A 55 2.36 18.63 -3.82
N ALA A 56 3.44 18.33 -3.08
CA ALA A 56 4.15 19.35 -2.30
C ALA A 56 5.62 19.63 -2.66
N ILE A 57 6.28 18.88 -3.56
CA ILE A 57 7.73 19.07 -3.83
C ILE A 57 8.01 19.39 -5.31
N THR A 58 7.29 20.38 -5.86
CA THR A 58 7.70 21.13 -7.06
C THR A 58 7.71 22.64 -6.77
N SER A 59 8.26 23.01 -5.62
CA SER A 59 8.59 24.42 -5.34
C SER A 59 10.09 24.54 -5.08
N GLY A 60 10.86 24.87 -6.12
CA GLY A 60 12.14 25.55 -5.89
C GLY A 60 13.35 25.23 -6.78
N GLU A 61 13.20 24.96 -8.07
CA GLU A 61 14.32 25.06 -9.02
C GLU A 61 14.20 26.32 -9.89
N THR A 62 14.64 27.48 -9.38
CA THR A 62 15.20 28.57 -10.21
C THR A 62 16.10 29.50 -9.37
N ARG A 63 17.41 29.28 -9.42
CA ARG A 63 18.48 30.28 -9.21
C ARG A 63 19.46 30.01 -10.35
N GLY A 64 19.63 30.86 -11.35
CA GLY A 64 19.85 32.31 -11.27
C GLY A 64 21.34 32.52 -11.46
#